data_AF-A0A1V9G0L4-F1
#
_entry.id   AF-A0A1V9G0L4-F1
#
_cell.length_a   1.000
_cell.length_b   1.000
_cell.length_c   1.000
_cell.angle_alpha   90.00
_cell.angle_beta   90.00
_cell.angle_gamma   90.00
#
_symmetry.space_group_name_H-M   'P 1'
#
loop_
_entity.id
_entity.type
_entity.pdbx_description
1 polymer ?
#
loop_
_entity_poly.entity_id
_entity_poly.type
_entity_poly.pdbx_seq_one_letter_code
_entity_poly.pdbx_strand_id
1 'polypeptide(L)'
;MKGITLFFCLGLSFSVAAQSARQKKIDSVCNLITKYLNDKAYDSLYQLTGHVFRTRISASSFKRIAEEAYPPLGKVEKTILKGSAGETTWYKMFFPSQTLTLIISLDEQDKLGFFRLRKGKDNGKVASSNPLRTDIDRLVEGIARAYMEQENTVGLSIGIMVDGKEYFYGYGETALGNGRLPPSIR
;
A
#
# COMPACT_ATOMS: atom_id res chain seq x y z
N MET A 1 -58.52 -10.72 16.02
CA MET A 1 -57.28 -10.19 16.64
C MET A 1 -56.22 -10.01 15.56
N LYS A 2 -55.89 -8.74 15.32
CA LYS A 2 -54.60 -8.15 14.95
C LYS A 2 -53.78 -8.85 13.84
N GLY A 3 -53.96 -8.33 12.62
CA GLY A 3 -52.93 -8.43 11.57
C GLY A 3 -51.67 -7.69 12.00
N ILE A 4 -50.51 -8.29 11.71
CA ILE A 4 -49.20 -7.68 11.93
C ILE A 4 -48.67 -7.23 10.58
N THR A 5 -48.50 -5.91 10.47
CA THR A 5 -47.95 -5.19 9.34
C THR A 5 -46.48 -5.54 9.10
N LEU A 6 -46.20 -5.87 7.84
CA LEU A 6 -44.90 -6.00 7.19
C LEU A 6 -44.07 -4.71 7.35
N PHE A 7 -42.83 -4.79 7.86
CA PHE A 7 -41.85 -3.70 7.73
C PHE A 7 -40.76 -4.08 6.72
N PHE A 8 -40.65 -3.21 5.73
CA PHE A 8 -39.86 -3.28 4.51
C PHE A 8 -38.38 -3.01 4.80
N CYS A 9 -37.53 -4.03 4.70
CA CYS A 9 -36.07 -3.87 4.61
C CYS A 9 -35.63 -4.04 3.15
N LEU A 10 -36.03 -3.11 2.28
CA LEU A 10 -35.53 -3.00 0.91
C LEU A 10 -34.72 -1.69 0.80
N GLY A 11 -33.42 -1.74 1.07
CA GLY A 11 -32.60 -0.53 0.94
C GLY A 11 -31.19 -0.62 1.49
N LEU A 12 -30.36 -1.61 1.11
CA LEU A 12 -28.92 -1.61 1.46
C LEU A 12 -27.99 -2.14 0.34
N SER A 13 -28.41 -2.16 -0.93
CA SER A 13 -27.58 -2.74 -2.00
C SER A 13 -26.78 -1.73 -2.84
N PHE A 14 -26.92 -0.41 -2.62
CA PHE A 14 -26.27 0.59 -3.48
C PHE A 14 -24.82 0.93 -3.10
N SER A 15 -24.36 0.58 -1.90
CA SER A 15 -23.03 1.00 -1.41
C SER A 15 -21.86 0.32 -2.14
N VAL A 16 -22.04 -0.93 -2.58
CA VAL A 16 -20.94 -1.73 -3.18
C VAL A 16 -20.55 -1.20 -4.57
N ALA A 17 -21.53 -0.84 -5.40
CA ALA A 17 -21.27 -0.31 -6.74
C ALA A 17 -20.58 1.06 -6.69
N ALA A 18 -21.03 1.96 -5.81
CA ALA A 18 -20.45 3.29 -5.64
C ALA A 18 -19.00 3.23 -5.10
N GLN A 19 -18.72 2.32 -4.15
CA GLN A 19 -17.36 2.10 -3.65
C GLN A 19 -16.43 1.57 -4.75
N SER A 20 -16.92 0.67 -5.61
CA SER A 20 -16.12 0.15 -6.74
C SER A 20 -15.81 1.22 -7.81
N ALA A 21 -16.77 2.10 -8.10
CA ALA A 21 -16.58 3.19 -9.06
C ALA A 21 -15.62 4.26 -8.53
N ARG A 22 -15.75 4.63 -7.24
CA ARG A 22 -14.81 5.53 -6.56
C ARG A 22 -13.40 4.95 -6.55
N GLN A 23 -13.26 3.66 -6.21
CA GLN A 23 -11.96 2.99 -6.20
C GLN A 23 -11.27 3.04 -7.57
N LYS A 24 -11.99 2.79 -8.67
CA LYS A 24 -11.44 2.92 -10.04
C LYS A 24 -10.90 4.32 -10.35
N LYS A 25 -11.57 5.37 -9.87
CA LYS A 25 -11.08 6.75 -10.01
C LYS A 25 -9.79 6.96 -9.20
N ILE A 26 -9.76 6.50 -7.96
CA ILE A 26 -8.57 6.59 -7.10
C ILE A 26 -7.39 5.81 -7.74
N ASP A 27 -7.64 4.62 -8.29
CA ASP A 27 -6.63 3.83 -9.00
C ASP A 27 -6.08 4.60 -10.22
N SER A 28 -6.97 5.25 -10.98
CA SER A 28 -6.58 6.08 -12.12
C SER A 28 -5.71 7.26 -11.68
N VAL A 29 -6.04 7.91 -10.57
CA VAL A 29 -5.24 8.99 -10.00
C VAL A 29 -3.89 8.48 -9.49
N CYS A 30 -3.83 7.29 -8.86
CA CYS A 30 -2.58 6.66 -8.45
C CYS A 30 -1.65 6.37 -9.65
N ASN A 31 -2.22 5.91 -10.76
CA ASN A 31 -1.48 5.71 -12.01
C ASN A 31 -0.94 7.03 -12.58
N LEU A 32 -1.73 8.11 -12.54
CA LEU A 32 -1.27 9.44 -12.96
C LEU A 32 -0.16 9.98 -12.06
N ILE A 33 -0.28 9.82 -10.74
CA ILE A 33 0.79 10.19 -9.79
C ILE A 33 2.07 9.43 -10.14
N THR A 34 1.97 8.11 -10.34
CA THR A 34 3.11 7.25 -10.71
C THR A 34 3.78 7.73 -12.00
N LYS A 35 2.98 8.00 -13.03
CA LYS A 35 3.47 8.56 -14.30
C LYS A 35 4.19 9.88 -14.09
N TYR A 36 3.58 10.84 -13.38
CA TYR A 36 4.15 12.17 -13.21
C TYR A 36 5.38 12.21 -12.31
N LEU A 37 5.48 11.30 -11.33
CA LEU A 37 6.72 11.11 -10.57
C LEU A 37 7.85 10.59 -11.46
N ASN A 38 7.57 9.57 -12.28
CA ASN A 38 8.55 8.96 -13.17
C ASN A 38 9.01 9.89 -14.30
N ASP A 39 8.09 10.68 -14.84
CA ASP A 39 8.34 11.65 -15.90
C ASP A 39 8.88 13.00 -15.36
N LYS A 40 8.99 13.15 -14.03
CA LYS A 40 9.31 14.40 -13.34
C LYS A 40 8.39 15.56 -13.74
N ALA A 41 7.15 15.25 -14.10
CA ALA A 41 6.12 16.19 -14.54
C ALA A 41 5.37 16.80 -13.34
N TYR A 42 6.08 17.50 -12.46
CA TYR A 42 5.53 17.99 -11.18
C TYR A 42 4.44 19.05 -11.34
N ASP A 43 4.46 19.82 -12.44
CA ASP A 43 3.38 20.73 -12.78
C ASP A 43 2.07 19.96 -13.05
N SER A 44 2.14 18.83 -13.77
CA SER A 44 0.99 17.95 -14.02
C SER A 44 0.54 17.24 -12.74
N LEU A 45 1.47 16.85 -11.86
CA LEU A 45 1.13 16.31 -10.54
C LEU A 45 0.37 17.34 -9.70
N TYR A 46 0.79 18.60 -9.70
CA TYR A 46 0.09 19.68 -9.00
C TYR A 46 -1.32 19.91 -9.56
N GLN A 47 -1.53 19.74 -10.87
CA GLN A 47 -2.86 19.86 -11.50
C GLN A 47 -3.87 18.79 -11.05
N LEU A 48 -3.42 17.68 -10.48
CA LEU A 48 -4.28 16.68 -9.85
C LEU A 48 -4.87 17.17 -8.52
N THR A 49 -4.28 18.19 -7.89
CA THR A 49 -4.70 18.69 -6.57
C THR A 49 -5.95 19.56 -6.61
N GLY A 50 -6.74 19.49 -5.54
CA GLY A 50 -8.00 20.23 -5.35
C GLY A 50 -7.80 21.63 -4.76
N HIS A 51 -8.90 22.38 -4.66
CA HIS A 51 -8.87 23.79 -4.24
C HIS A 51 -8.20 23.98 -2.86
N VAL A 52 -8.56 23.17 -1.87
CA VAL A 52 -8.03 23.25 -0.49
C VAL A 52 -6.51 23.06 -0.43
N PHE A 53 -5.95 22.23 -1.31
CA PHE A 53 -4.50 22.06 -1.39
C PHE A 53 -3.84 23.31 -1.96
N ARG A 54 -4.41 23.84 -3.05
CA ARG A 54 -3.87 24.99 -3.80
C ARG A 54 -3.95 26.31 -3.03
N THR A 55 -4.83 26.44 -2.04
CA THR A 55 -4.84 27.59 -1.13
C THR A 55 -3.70 27.57 -0.12
N ARG A 56 -3.13 26.39 0.16
CA ARG A 56 -2.05 26.21 1.16
C ARG A 56 -0.66 26.15 0.54
N ILE A 57 -0.55 25.61 -0.68
CA ILE A 57 0.72 25.39 -1.36
C ILE A 57 0.57 25.89 -2.80
N SER A 58 1.37 26.90 -3.17
CA SER A 58 1.42 27.40 -4.56
C SER A 58 2.07 26.38 -5.50
N ALA A 59 1.79 26.50 -6.81
CA ALA A 59 2.41 25.65 -7.83
C ALA A 59 3.95 25.70 -7.78
N SER A 60 4.52 26.89 -7.62
CA SER A 60 5.97 27.10 -7.53
C SER A 60 6.57 26.48 -6.27
N SER A 61 5.92 26.65 -5.12
CA SER A 61 6.36 26.02 -3.86
C SER A 61 6.28 24.51 -3.95
N PHE A 62 5.20 23.97 -4.51
CA PHE A 62 5.03 22.55 -4.73
C PHE A 62 6.13 21.98 -5.64
N LYS A 63 6.36 22.62 -6.79
CA LYS A 63 7.38 22.19 -7.75
C LYS A 63 8.75 22.12 -7.11
N ARG A 64 9.16 23.17 -6.38
CA ARG A 64 10.43 23.20 -5.64
C ARG A 64 10.54 22.05 -4.65
N ILE A 65 9.50 21.82 -3.84
CA ILE A 65 9.47 20.72 -2.86
C ILE A 65 9.57 19.36 -3.57
N ALA A 66 8.85 19.18 -4.67
CA ALA A 66 8.82 17.94 -5.45
C ALA A 66 10.17 17.64 -6.12
N GLU A 67 10.83 18.66 -6.67
CA GLU A 67 12.16 18.59 -7.29
C GLU A 67 13.26 18.25 -6.27
N GLU A 68 13.09 18.63 -5.01
CA GLU A 68 14.01 18.27 -3.93
C GLU A 68 13.72 16.86 -3.39
N ALA A 69 12.46 16.52 -3.16
CA ALA A 69 12.07 15.33 -2.41
C ALA A 69 12.05 14.04 -3.24
N TYR A 70 11.65 14.11 -4.53
CA TYR A 70 11.33 12.91 -5.30
C TYR A 70 12.46 12.34 -6.15
N PRO A 71 13.33 13.14 -6.81
CA PRO A 71 14.42 12.57 -7.61
C PRO A 71 15.34 11.58 -6.89
N PRO A 72 15.70 11.77 -5.61
CA PRO A 72 16.52 10.80 -4.87
C PRO A 72 15.86 9.43 -4.68
N LEU A 73 14.55 9.33 -4.88
CA LEU A 73 13.83 8.06 -4.75
C LEU A 73 14.09 7.13 -5.94
N GLY A 74 14.38 7.68 -7.12
CA GLY A 74 14.37 6.93 -8.39
C GLY A 74 12.96 6.80 -8.96
N LYS A 75 12.81 5.94 -9.98
CA LYS A 75 11.51 5.68 -10.61
C LYS A 75 10.68 4.73 -9.76
N VAL A 76 9.37 4.92 -9.73
CA VAL A 76 8.41 3.94 -9.21
C VAL A 76 8.46 2.70 -10.08
N GLU A 77 8.82 1.57 -9.49
CA GLU A 77 8.89 0.26 -10.16
C GLU A 77 7.56 -0.48 -10.08
N LYS A 78 6.85 -0.32 -8.96
CA LYS A 78 5.59 -1.03 -8.70
C LYS A 78 4.69 -0.25 -7.74
N THR A 79 3.38 -0.40 -7.93
CA THR A 79 2.35 0.07 -6.99
C THR A 79 1.41 -1.07 -6.61
N ILE A 80 1.07 -1.20 -5.33
CA ILE A 80 0.14 -2.22 -4.81
C ILE A 80 -0.90 -1.56 -3.93
N LEU A 81 -2.19 -1.73 -4.24
CA LEU A 81 -3.29 -1.30 -3.37
C LEU A 81 -3.22 -2.07 -2.04
N LYS A 82 -3.19 -1.33 -0.92
CA LYS A 82 -3.18 -1.91 0.43
C LYS A 82 -4.57 -2.02 1.04
N GLY A 83 -5.46 -1.11 0.68
CA GLY A 83 -6.82 -1.06 1.18
C GLY A 83 -7.34 0.38 1.23
N SER A 84 -8.58 0.49 1.67
CA SER A 84 -9.29 1.77 1.80
C SER A 84 -10.12 1.76 3.09
N ALA A 85 -10.20 2.89 3.78
CA ALA A 85 -11.10 3.08 4.92
C ALA A 85 -11.63 4.51 4.91
N GLY A 86 -12.95 4.64 4.98
CA GLY A 86 -13.62 5.91 4.74
C GLY A 86 -13.23 6.48 3.36
N GLU A 87 -12.71 7.70 3.36
CA GLU A 87 -12.32 8.43 2.15
C GLU A 87 -10.86 8.24 1.75
N THR A 88 -10.10 7.49 2.55
CA THR A 88 -8.66 7.32 2.38
C THR A 88 -8.34 5.96 1.78
N THR A 89 -7.45 5.97 0.79
CA THR A 89 -6.89 4.77 0.17
C THR A 89 -5.38 4.78 0.31
N TRP A 90 -4.80 3.60 0.56
CA TRP A 90 -3.37 3.42 0.71
C TRP A 90 -2.81 2.55 -0.42
N TYR A 91 -1.71 2.99 -1.01
CA TYR A 91 -0.91 2.20 -1.94
C TYR A 91 0.50 2.07 -1.40
N LYS A 92 1.09 0.87 -1.52
CA LYS A 92 2.55 0.73 -1.45
C LYS A 92 3.15 1.11 -2.79
N MET A 93 4.20 1.91 -2.76
CA MET A 93 5.00 2.28 -3.91
C MET A 93 6.44 1.81 -3.68
N PHE A 94 6.96 1.05 -4.63
CA PHE A 94 8.33 0.53 -4.60
C PHE A 94 9.20 1.44 -5.46
N PHE A 95 10.21 2.02 -4.83
CA PHE A 95 11.27 2.78 -5.48
C PHE A 95 12.61 2.07 -5.26
N PRO A 96 13.61 2.26 -6.14
CA PRO A 96 14.95 1.69 -5.97
C PRO A 96 15.59 2.02 -4.62
N SER A 97 15.35 3.22 -4.08
CA SER A 97 15.96 3.63 -2.81
C SER A 97 15.16 3.19 -1.57
N GLN A 98 13.85 2.95 -1.69
CA GLN A 98 12.98 2.60 -0.57
C GLN A 98 11.54 2.26 -0.99
N THR A 99 10.81 1.61 -0.08
CA THR A 99 9.35 1.48 -0.15
C THR A 99 8.66 2.61 0.60
N LEU A 100 7.65 3.22 0.00
CA LEU A 100 6.81 4.26 0.60
C LEU A 100 5.33 3.86 0.55
N THR A 101 4.55 4.37 1.50
CA THR A 101 3.09 4.33 1.43
C THR A 101 2.59 5.65 0.88
N LEU A 102 1.90 5.59 -0.24
CA LEU A 102 1.08 6.67 -0.78
C LEU A 102 -0.30 6.62 -0.14
N ILE A 103 -0.69 7.73 0.46
CA ILE A 103 -2.02 7.96 1.02
C ILE A 103 -2.75 8.92 0.08
N ILE A 104 -3.95 8.56 -0.36
CA ILE A 104 -4.76 9.35 -1.28
C ILE A 104 -6.18 9.51 -0.72
N SER A 105 -6.74 10.71 -0.84
CA SER A 105 -8.18 10.93 -0.88
C SER A 105 -8.55 11.86 -2.03
N LEU A 106 -9.76 11.68 -2.56
CA LEU A 106 -10.36 12.59 -3.55
C LEU A 106 -11.42 13.46 -2.89
N ASP A 107 -11.47 14.73 -3.27
CA ASP A 107 -12.56 15.64 -2.96
C ASP A 107 -13.78 15.37 -3.85
N GLU A 108 -14.87 16.12 -3.62
CA GLU A 108 -16.13 15.99 -4.35
C GLU A 108 -16.01 16.29 -5.87
N GLN A 109 -14.93 16.94 -6.31
CA GLN A 109 -14.64 17.24 -7.71
C GLN A 109 -13.63 16.26 -8.33
N ASP A 110 -13.43 15.10 -7.70
CA ASP A 110 -12.47 14.06 -8.10
C ASP A 110 -11.00 14.57 -8.16
N LYS A 111 -10.67 15.66 -7.45
CA LYS A 111 -9.29 16.15 -7.29
C LYS A 111 -8.68 15.62 -6.00
N LEU A 112 -7.34 15.60 -5.90
CA LEU A 112 -6.67 15.22 -4.66
C LEU A 112 -7.00 16.24 -3.57
N GLY A 113 -7.87 15.86 -2.63
CA GLY A 113 -8.11 16.60 -1.40
C GLY A 113 -6.93 16.47 -0.45
N PHE A 114 -6.33 15.27 -0.40
CA PHE A 114 -5.10 14.99 0.33
C PHE A 114 -4.26 13.96 -0.43
N PHE A 115 -2.94 14.19 -0.47
CA PHE A 115 -1.99 13.14 -0.82
C PHE A 115 -0.72 13.27 0.00
N ARG A 116 -0.10 12.13 0.34
CA ARG A 116 1.17 12.09 1.07
C ARG A 116 1.93 10.80 0.78
N LEU A 117 3.22 10.93 0.49
CA LEU A 117 4.17 9.82 0.60
C LEU A 117 4.78 9.83 2.00
N ARG A 118 4.74 8.70 2.69
CA ARG A 118 5.45 8.50 3.96
C ARG A 118 6.15 7.15 3.95
N LYS A 119 7.23 7.02 4.72
CA LYS A 119 7.71 5.69 5.09
C LYS A 119 6.51 4.96 5.70
N GLY A 120 6.27 3.72 5.26
CA GLY A 120 5.36 2.84 5.98
C GLY A 120 5.80 2.75 7.45
N LYS A 121 4.94 2.25 8.34
CA LYS A 121 5.48 1.79 9.63
C LYS A 121 6.56 0.76 9.29
N ASP A 122 7.80 1.10 9.62
CA ASP A 122 8.89 0.15 9.58
C ASP A 122 8.54 -0.89 10.63
N ASN A 123 8.19 -2.11 10.20
CA ASN A 123 7.95 -3.20 11.13
C ASN A 123 9.27 -3.69 11.77
N GLY A 124 10.37 -2.96 11.56
CA GLY A 124 11.71 -3.30 12.01
C GLY A 124 12.34 -4.38 11.12
N LYS A 125 13.61 -4.72 11.40
CA LYS A 125 14.22 -5.91 10.83
C LYS A 125 13.44 -7.13 11.33
N VAL A 126 12.58 -7.65 10.47
CA VAL A 126 11.81 -8.85 10.74
C VAL A 126 12.75 -10.01 11.06
N ALA A 127 12.62 -10.58 12.26
CA ALA A 127 13.36 -11.77 12.66
C ALA A 127 13.07 -12.91 11.67
N SER A 128 14.08 -13.70 11.32
CA SER A 128 13.91 -14.79 10.36
C SER A 128 14.82 -15.98 10.68
N SER A 129 14.35 -17.18 10.35
CA SER A 129 15.18 -18.39 10.33
C SER A 129 15.96 -18.58 9.03
N ASN A 130 15.80 -17.68 8.05
CA ASN A 130 16.44 -17.77 6.75
C ASN A 130 17.96 -17.55 6.85
N PRO A 131 18.80 -18.53 6.49
CA PRO A 131 20.25 -18.41 6.60
C PRO A 131 20.90 -17.58 5.48
N LEU A 132 20.18 -17.26 4.39
CA LEU A 132 20.66 -16.46 3.25
C LEU A 132 21.93 -17.01 2.57
N ARG A 133 22.12 -18.33 2.58
CA ARG A 133 23.34 -18.98 2.05
C ARG A 133 23.21 -19.37 0.59
N THR A 134 22.01 -19.75 0.17
CA THR A 134 21.72 -20.32 -1.15
C THR A 134 20.87 -19.37 -1.99
N ASP A 135 20.73 -19.66 -3.29
CA ASP A 135 19.87 -18.87 -4.17
C ASP A 135 18.39 -19.01 -3.80
N ILE A 136 17.98 -20.18 -3.32
CA ILE A 136 16.61 -20.39 -2.83
C ILE A 136 16.35 -19.58 -1.57
N ASP A 137 17.32 -19.49 -0.64
CA ASP A 137 17.21 -18.63 0.54
C ASP A 137 16.99 -17.16 0.15
N ARG A 138 17.72 -16.65 -0.83
CA ARG A 138 17.59 -15.25 -1.30
C ARG A 138 16.27 -15.00 -2.00
N LEU A 139 15.79 -15.97 -2.78
CA LEU A 139 14.48 -15.89 -3.44
C LEU A 139 13.36 -15.82 -2.39
N VAL A 140 13.40 -16.71 -1.39
CA VAL A 140 12.42 -16.73 -0.31
C VAL A 140 12.47 -15.43 0.50
N GLU A 141 13.66 -14.89 0.76
CA GLU A 141 13.84 -13.62 1.47
C GLU A 141 13.08 -12.48 0.82
N GLY A 142 13.20 -12.32 -0.50
CA GLY A 142 12.52 -11.25 -1.23
C GLY A 142 11.00 -11.35 -1.12
N ILE A 143 10.45 -12.55 -1.26
CA ILE A 143 9.00 -12.80 -1.17
C ILE A 143 8.52 -12.58 0.27
N ALA A 144 9.22 -13.13 1.25
CA ALA A 144 8.85 -13.03 2.65
C ALA A 144 8.87 -11.59 3.15
N ARG A 145 9.91 -10.81 2.82
CA ARG A 145 9.99 -9.39 3.20
C ARG A 145 8.80 -8.59 2.67
N ALA A 146 8.44 -8.77 1.40
CA ALA A 146 7.29 -8.09 0.82
C ALA A 146 5.97 -8.42 1.55
N TYR A 147 5.82 -9.65 2.04
CA TYR A 147 4.66 -10.09 2.82
C TYR A 147 4.67 -9.59 4.27
N MET A 148 5.83 -9.58 4.93
CA MET A 148 5.98 -9.17 6.32
C MET A 148 5.78 -7.66 6.55
N GLU A 149 5.94 -6.86 5.50
CA GLU A 149 5.64 -5.44 5.55
C GLU A 149 4.12 -5.11 5.42
N GLN A 150 3.21 -6.09 5.46
CA GLN A 150 1.77 -5.80 5.48
C GLN A 150 1.32 -5.45 6.91
N GLU A 151 0.42 -4.47 7.08
CA GLU A 151 0.08 -3.88 8.41
C GLU A 151 -0.48 -4.87 9.45
N ASN A 152 -0.96 -6.05 9.02
CA ASN A 152 -1.50 -7.08 9.91
C ASN A 152 -0.69 -8.40 9.88
N THR A 153 0.55 -8.37 9.36
CA THR A 153 1.40 -9.56 9.34
C THR A 153 2.27 -9.61 10.59
N VAL A 154 1.97 -10.54 11.49
CA VAL A 154 2.77 -10.81 12.70
C VAL A 154 3.87 -11.82 12.42
N GLY A 155 3.57 -12.83 11.59
CA GLY A 155 4.54 -13.86 11.21
C GLY A 155 4.13 -14.60 9.94
N LEU A 156 5.06 -15.37 9.41
CA LEU A 156 4.89 -16.19 8.22
C LEU A 156 5.72 -17.48 8.35
N SER A 157 5.09 -18.62 8.06
CA SER A 157 5.76 -19.90 7.87
C SER A 157 5.71 -20.26 6.38
N ILE A 158 6.85 -20.62 5.80
CA ILE A 158 6.99 -21.02 4.39
C ILE A 158 7.57 -22.43 4.37
N GLY A 159 6.93 -23.33 3.61
CA GLY A 159 7.47 -24.62 3.21
C GLY A 159 7.54 -24.69 1.68
N ILE A 160 8.67 -25.10 1.13
CA ILE A 160 8.85 -25.28 -0.32
C ILE A 160 9.60 -26.57 -0.60
N MET A 161 9.27 -27.20 -1.74
CA MET A 161 9.94 -28.40 -2.23
C MET A 161 10.55 -28.10 -3.60
N VAL A 162 11.87 -28.28 -3.72
CA VAL A 162 12.63 -28.06 -4.96
C VAL A 162 13.54 -29.26 -5.18
N ASP A 163 13.42 -29.90 -6.34
CA ASP A 163 14.18 -31.11 -6.71
C ASP A 163 14.13 -32.21 -5.65
N GLY A 164 12.95 -32.42 -5.06
CA GLY A 164 12.71 -33.41 -4.01
C GLY A 164 13.32 -33.07 -2.64
N LYS A 165 13.89 -31.86 -2.47
CA LYS A 165 14.38 -31.34 -1.19
C LYS A 165 13.39 -30.35 -0.60
N GLU A 166 13.17 -30.46 0.69
CA GLU A 166 12.28 -29.58 1.45
C GLU A 166 13.06 -28.47 2.16
N TYR A 167 12.50 -27.26 2.13
CA TYR A 167 13.05 -26.09 2.81
C TYR A 167 11.95 -25.42 3.60
N PHE A 168 12.28 -24.96 4.81
CA PHE A 168 11.32 -24.32 5.69
C PHE A 168 11.87 -23.05 6.30
N TYR A 169 11.03 -22.01 6.35
CA TYR A 169 11.41 -20.69 6.81
C TYR A 169 10.32 -20.11 7.70
N GLY A 170 10.73 -19.50 8.82
CA GLY A 170 9.88 -18.69 9.68
C GLY A 170 10.32 -17.23 9.63
N TYR A 171 9.38 -16.30 9.51
CA TYR A 171 9.60 -14.86 9.56
C TYR A 171 8.66 -14.22 10.58
N GLY A 172 9.14 -13.19 11.28
CA GLY A 172 8.37 -12.48 12.30
C GLY A 172 8.19 -13.29 13.57
N GLU A 173 6.96 -13.33 14.08
CA GLU A 173 6.65 -13.89 15.38
C GLU A 173 5.35 -14.70 15.35
N THR A 174 5.19 -15.63 16.29
CA THR A 174 3.95 -16.40 16.47
C THR A 174 2.83 -15.58 17.11
N ALA A 175 3.19 -14.53 17.85
CA ALA A 175 2.28 -13.53 18.40
C ALA A 175 3.01 -12.20 18.53
N LEU A 176 2.28 -11.08 18.47
CA LEU A 176 2.88 -9.74 18.47
C LEU A 176 3.69 -9.50 19.75
N GLY A 177 4.99 -9.22 19.58
CA GLY A 177 5.91 -8.84 20.65
C GLY A 177 6.42 -10.01 21.49
N ASN A 178 6.26 -11.26 21.05
CA ASN A 178 6.72 -12.43 21.78
C ASN A 178 8.13 -12.91 21.38
N GLY A 179 8.69 -12.38 20.28
CA GLY A 179 10.03 -12.70 19.78
C GLY A 179 10.23 -14.16 19.34
N ARG A 180 9.17 -14.98 19.27
CA ARG A 180 9.25 -16.40 18.94
C ARG A 180 8.92 -16.60 17.46
N LEU A 181 9.92 -16.99 16.68
CA LEU A 181 9.75 -17.29 15.26
C LEU A 181 8.63 -18.33 15.02
N PRO A 182 7.83 -18.16 13.96
CA PRO A 182 6.88 -19.19 13.53
C PRO A 182 7.56 -20.53 13.28
N PRO A 183 6.94 -21.65 13.71
CA PRO A 183 7.49 -22.97 13.44
C PRO A 183 7.41 -23.25 11.93
N SER A 184 8.47 -23.87 11.41
CA SER A 184 8.49 -24.50 10.10
C SER A 184 7.47 -25.64 10.05
N ILE A 185 6.52 -25.59 9.12
CA ILE A 185 5.48 -26.61 8.92
C ILE A 185 6.16 -27.83 8.27
N ARG A 186 6.33 -28.94 9.00
CA ARG A 186 6.76 -30.24 8.45
C ARG A 186 5.56 -31.10 8.10
#